data_AF-A0A5Q4Z3B0-F1
#
_entry.id   AF-A0A5Q4Z3B0-F1
#
_cell.length_a   1.000
_cell.length_b   1.000
_cell.length_c   1.000
_cell.angle_alpha   90.00
_cell.angle_beta   90.00
_cell.angle_gamma   90.00
#
_symmetry.space_group_name_H-M   'P 1'
#
loop_
_entity.id
_entity.type
_entity.pdbx_description
1 polymer ?
#
loop_
_entity_poly.entity_id
_entity_poly.type
_entity_poly.pdbx_seq_one_letter_code
_entity_poly.pdbx_strand_id
1 'polypeptide(L)' 'MPLYDYHCTACGHTFETLVRGGHTPVCPQCGSTALARQVSAPVAPGKSRAIISSARRQAAREGHLSNFSPAERGKLLR' A
#
# COMPACT_ATOMS: atom_id res chain seq x y z
N MET A 1 7.46 -0.68 -15.45
CA MET A 1 8.68 -1.44 -15.13
C MET A 1 8.37 -2.19 -13.84
N PRO A 2 8.14 -3.51 -13.90
CA PRO A 2 7.73 -4.25 -12.71
C PRO A 2 8.84 -4.24 -11.65
N LEU A 3 8.44 -4.03 -10.41
CA LEU A 3 9.28 -4.11 -9.23
C LEU A 3 9.00 -5.46 -8.57
N TYR A 4 10.04 -6.22 -8.27
CA TYR A 4 9.90 -7.54 -7.67
C TYR A 4 10.86 -7.70 -6.49
N ASP A 5 10.36 -8.39 -5.47
CA ASP A 5 11.12 -8.89 -4.34
C ASP A 5 11.82 -10.21 -4.73
N TYR A 6 13.09 -10.35 -4.39
CA TYR A 6 13.88 -11.56 -4.61
C TYR A 6 14.62 -11.97 -3.35
N HIS A 7 14.68 -13.28 -3.13
CA HIS A 7 15.58 -13.91 -2.16
C HIS A 7 16.65 -14.69 -2.93
N CYS A 8 17.93 -14.36 -2.72
CA CYS A 8 19.04 -15.08 -3.33
C CYS A 8 19.30 -16.40 -2.59
N THR A 9 19.17 -17.53 -3.28
CA THR A 9 19.40 -18.85 -2.67
C THR A 9 20.88 -19.19 -2.51
N ALA A 10 21.79 -18.42 -3.12
CA ALA A 10 23.23 -18.61 -3.00
C ALA A 10 23.85 -17.92 -1.77
N CYS A 11 23.37 -16.72 -1.40
CA CYS A 11 23.93 -15.94 -0.29
C CYS A 11 22.91 -15.53 0.78
N GLY A 12 21.62 -15.84 0.59
CA GLY A 12 20.55 -15.50 1.53
C GLY A 12 20.09 -14.03 1.48
N HIS A 13 20.68 -13.20 0.62
CA HIS A 13 20.31 -11.79 0.54
C HIS A 13 18.91 -11.60 -0.04
N THR A 14 18.08 -10.82 0.66
CA THR A 14 16.76 -10.41 0.17
C THR A 14 16.83 -8.96 -0.30
N PHE A 15 16.36 -8.70 -1.52
CA PHE A 15 16.40 -7.38 -2.13
C PHE A 15 15.24 -7.18 -3.10
N GLU A 16 14.94 -5.93 -3.40
CA GLU A 16 13.94 -5.53 -4.37
C GLU A 16 14.62 -4.91 -5.59
N THR A 17 14.17 -5.23 -6.80
CA THR A 17 14.74 -4.64 -8.01
C THR A 17 13.72 -4.46 -9.13
N LEU A 18 13.93 -3.43 -9.95
CA LEU A 18 13.12 -3.16 -11.14
C LEU A 18 13.59 -4.08 -12.27
N VAL A 19 12.70 -4.94 -12.75
CA VAL A 19 13.01 -5.87 -13.86
C VAL A 19 12.59 -5.23 -15.18
N ARG A 20 13.58 -4.92 -16.01
CA ARG A 20 13.37 -4.49 -17.40
C ARG A 20 13.22 -5.72 -18.30
N GLY A 21 12.27 -5.69 -19.24
CA GLY A 21 12.10 -6.76 -20.22
C GLY A 21 13.41 -7.06 -20.96
N GLY A 22 13.75 -8.34 -21.09
CA GLY A 22 14.99 -8.80 -21.74
C GLY A 22 16.23 -8.86 -20.84
N HIS A 23 16.16 -8.43 -19.58
CA HIS A 23 17.28 -8.52 -18.63
C HIS A 23 17.00 -9.52 -17.51
N THR A 24 17.97 -10.39 -17.25
CA THR A 24 17.93 -11.33 -16.10
C THR A 24 18.45 -10.61 -14.85
N PRO A 25 17.66 -10.52 -13.77
CA PRO A 25 18.14 -9.92 -12.52
C PRO A 25 19.26 -10.77 -11.91
N VAL A 26 20.21 -10.09 -11.26
CA VAL A 26 21.33 -10.70 -10.52
C VAL A 26 21.33 -10.21 -9.08
N CYS A 27 21.85 -11.02 -8.18
CA CYS A 27 22.02 -10.63 -6.78
C CYS A 27 23.04 -9.48 -6.68
N PRO A 28 22.69 -8.33 -6.07
CA PRO A 28 23.63 -7.21 -5.93
C PRO A 28 24.78 -7.51 -4.95
N GLN A 29 24.63 -8.51 -4.08
CA GLN A 29 25.64 -8.87 -3.09
C GLN A 29 26.67 -9.89 -3.62
N CYS A 30 26.24 -10.88 -4.41
CA CYS A 30 27.13 -11.97 -4.85
C CYS A 30 27.19 -12.20 -6.36
N GLY A 31 26.42 -11.45 -7.16
CA GLY A 31 26.35 -11.60 -8.61
C GLY A 31 25.63 -12.85 -9.12
N SER A 32 25.17 -13.74 -8.23
CA SER A 32 24.46 -14.95 -8.62
C SER A 32 23.11 -14.67 -9.26
N THR A 33 22.72 -15.50 -10.23
CA THR A 33 21.38 -15.55 -10.84
C THR A 33 20.43 -16.49 -10.10
N ALA A 34 20.90 -17.16 -9.04
CA ALA A 34 20.10 -18.05 -8.20
C ALA A 34 19.15 -17.23 -7.30
N LEU A 35 18.04 -16.77 -7.88
CA LEU A 35 17.06 -15.88 -7.27
C LEU A 35 15.68 -16.53 -7.23
N ALA A 36 15.07 -16.55 -6.04
CA ALA A 36 13.67 -16.92 -5.84
C ALA A 36 12.82 -15.65 -5.75
N ARG A 37 11.95 -15.41 -6.74
CA ARG A 37 11.00 -14.29 -6.70
C ARG A 37 10.02 -14.51 -5.54
N GLN A 38 9.90 -13.50 -4.68
CA GLN A 38 8.99 -13.52 -3.56
C GLN A 38 7.62 -12.95 -3.97
N VAL A 39 6.59 -13.42 -3.28
CA VAL A 39 5.24 -12.86 -3.39
C VAL A 39 5.04 -11.93 -2.21
N SER A 40 4.84 -10.65 -2.49
CA SER A 40 4.56 -9.66 -1.46
C SER A 40 3.22 -9.98 -0.80
N ALA A 41 3.14 -9.87 0.52
CA ALA A 41 1.89 -10.09 1.25
C ALA A 41 0.84 -9.05 0.81
N PRO A 42 -0.44 -9.44 0.63
CA PRO A 42 -1.49 -8.47 0.34
C PRO A 42 -1.65 -7.49 1.51
N VAL A 43 -1.82 -6.21 1.19
CA VAL A 43 -2.10 -5.18 2.19
C VAL A 43 -3.47 -5.44 2.82
N ALA A 44 -3.57 -5.28 4.14
CA ALA A 44 -4.84 -5.39 4.85
C ALA A 44 -5.88 -4.38 4.29
N PRO A 45 -7.20 -4.67 4.38
CA PRO A 45 -8.23 -3.74 3.91
C PRO A 45 -8.05 -2.34 4.47
N GLY A 46 -8.12 -1.33 3.60
CA GLY A 46 -7.91 0.07 3.98
C GLY A 46 -8.95 0.55 5.01
N LYS A 47 -8.49 1.29 6.03
CA LYS A 47 -9.35 1.85 7.09
C LYS A 47 -9.92 3.24 6.76
N SER A 48 -9.69 3.73 5.54
CA SER A 48 -10.04 5.10 5.11
C SER A 48 -11.51 5.43 5.34
N ARG A 49 -12.43 4.52 4.98
CA ARG A 49 -13.87 4.73 5.19
C ARG A 49 -14.22 4.93 6.67
N ALA A 50 -13.61 4.16 7.56
CA ALA A 50 -13.84 4.29 9.00
C ALA A 50 -13.28 5.61 9.54
N ILE A 51 -12.07 5.99 9.13
CA ILE A 51 -11.41 7.25 9.51
C ILE A 51 -12.22 8.46 9.02
N ILE A 52 -12.67 8.45 7.77
CA ILE A 52 -13.52 9.50 7.22
C ILE A 52 -14.84 9.57 7.99
N SER A 53 -15.44 8.44 8.34
CA SER A 53 -16.67 8.42 9.12
C SER A 53 -16.50 9.02 10.52
N SER A 54 -15.37 8.76 11.20
CA SER A 54 -15.11 9.30 12.53
C SER A 54 -14.85 10.81 12.48
N ALA A 55 -14.07 11.27 11.49
CA ALA A 55 -13.84 12.69 11.27
C ALA A 55 -15.14 13.45 10.97
N ARG A 56 -16.02 12.89 10.13
CA ARG A 56 -17.33 13.49 9.83
C ARG A 56 -18.24 13.57 11.05
N ARG A 57 -18.23 12.55 11.92
CA ARG A 57 -18.95 12.60 13.21
C ARG A 57 -18.38 13.67 14.13
N GLN A 58 -17.06 13.83 14.19
CA GLN A 58 -16.44 14.90 14.96
C GLN A 58 -16.89 16.27 14.47
N ALA A 59 -16.82 16.52 13.16
CA ALA A 59 -17.26 17.77 12.56
C ALA A 59 -18.73 18.08 12.87
N ALA A 60 -19.60 17.08 12.87
CA ALA A 60 -21.00 17.25 13.26
C ALA A 60 -21.16 17.66 14.74
N ARG A 61 -20.40 17.04 15.65
CA ARG A 61 -20.40 17.39 17.08
C ARG A 61 -19.92 18.81 17.34
N GLU A 62 -18.92 19.27 16.59
CA GLU A 62 -18.34 20.61 16.71
C GLU A 62 -19.09 21.68 15.91
N GLY A 63 -20.07 21.30 15.08
CA GLY A 63 -20.79 22.22 14.21
C GLY A 63 -20.01 22.65 12.95
N HIS A 64 -18.90 22.00 12.62
CA HIS A 64 -18.05 22.27 11.45
C HIS A 64 -18.64 21.67 10.15
N LEU A 65 -19.87 22.06 9.80
CA LEU A 65 -20.63 21.50 8.66
C LEU A 65 -20.74 22.43 7.43
N SER A 66 -19.99 23.53 7.39
CA SER A 66 -20.04 24.53 6.31
C SER A 66 -19.78 23.97 4.91
N ASN A 67 -18.96 22.92 4.81
CA ASN A 67 -18.60 22.28 3.55
C ASN A 67 -19.38 20.98 3.26
N PHE A 68 -20.41 20.66 4.04
CA PHE A 68 -21.16 19.42 3.90
C PHE A 68 -22.42 19.65 3.05
N SER A 69 -22.69 18.75 2.12
CA SER A 69 -23.93 18.80 1.33
C SER A 69 -25.17 18.63 2.22
N PRO A 70 -26.36 19.09 1.80
CA PRO A 70 -27.61 18.84 2.53
C PRO A 70 -27.84 17.35 2.85
N ALA A 71 -27.51 16.46 1.91
CA ALA A 71 -27.64 15.01 2.10
C ALA A 71 -26.65 14.45 3.13
N GLU A 72 -25.42 14.95 3.19
CA GLU A 72 -24.43 14.54 4.19
C GLU A 72 -24.78 15.04 5.58
N ARG A 73 -25.21 16.30 5.70
CA ARG A 73 -25.71 16.86 6.97
C ARG A 73 -26.89 16.04 7.49
N GLY A 74 -27.83 15.69 6.60
CA GLY A 74 -28.98 14.84 6.94
C GLY A 74 -28.62 13.41 7.35
N LYS A 75 -27.45 12.89 6.99
CA LYS A 75 -26.95 11.57 7.44
C LYS A 75 -26.20 11.63 8.77
N LEU A 76 -25.66 12.79 9.13
CA LEU A 76 -24.82 12.98 10.32
C LEU A 76 -25.59 13.56 11.52
N LEU A 77 -26.69 14.26 11.25
CA LEU A 77 -27.53 14.93 12.26
C LEU A 77 -28.83 14.16 12.58
N ARG A 78 -29.02 12.99 11.98
CA ARG A 78 -30.06 12.01 12.38
C ARG A 78 -29.50 11.10 13.45
#